data_AF-A0A8S3QE32-F1
#
_entry.id   AF-A0A8S3QE32-F1
#
_cell.length_a   1.000
_cell.length_b   1.000
_cell.length_c   1.000
_cell.angle_alpha   90.00
_cell.angle_beta   90.00
_cell.angle_gamma   90.00
#
_symmetry.space_group_name_H-M   'P 1'
#
loop_
_entity.id
_entity.type
_entity.pdbx_description
1 polymer ?
#
loop_
_entity_poly.entity_id
_entity_poly.type
_entity_poly.pdbx_seq_one_letter_code
_entity_poly.pdbx_strand_id
1 'polypeptide(L)'
;MSKSSTTSLTFGARSNINGTREGHTCVYKYDKYPFHAIGCVSYLWKPETNQDESNLISRQLWIWCHPSCYNELWEELKICFKPENRDSDISELHQQTFSSGEITVISLKDTLNRHRLIGPSSNQILYQVLKPANILKKDASEQWWQKYYQIPSKSLAYTQQGEFIESLDKTPSPGEYTPYSVIGVTVGDPRISRPDRKTKVTKIKGSLADLGIEESRVPVILVQRPGTSGNYGSGWDVILPQNWSMAFWLTFIYHGARAAGSRDLESLAFEQSTTYYPNDYPDTSAGSIHEQKSAEKLKNKFDKRPPAKRCNYVKLGIAAPFLYPWKDLTSSWNDGCIENIYVLRDRKCLKVLSQIFNANNKSINQQYPNKQCQNTIHRKLEITKESVFEEHKSSLVHVELTMLLRGVPDEHAMICIPVDKDIELLQKDKTYSGPKEPVHKDKNKTQKQKNMTQSLTELKSVDSASCMRKSCSREIIGFVNHGGFSLGSGNGRGQGFCTTKGLQYLSQHTSPFYVLVRNPSSYQYRFAYINII
;
A
#
# COMPACT_ATOMS: atom_id res chain seq x y z
N MET A 1 -19.25 -4.54 4.01
CA MET A 1 -18.54 -5.85 4.02
C MET A 1 -18.63 -6.51 2.65
N SER A 2 -17.52 -6.99 2.10
CA SER A 2 -17.31 -7.27 0.66
C SER A 2 -18.26 -8.32 0.06
N LYS A 3 -19.31 -7.85 -0.63
CA LYS A 3 -20.34 -8.69 -1.24
C LYS A 3 -20.12 -9.04 -2.71
N SER A 4 -18.95 -8.74 -3.26
CA SER A 4 -18.58 -9.22 -4.60
C SER A 4 -17.65 -10.42 -4.46
N SER A 5 -18.22 -11.62 -4.53
CA SER A 5 -17.46 -12.87 -4.72
C SER A 5 -16.76 -12.91 -6.09
N THR A 6 -17.04 -11.96 -6.98
CA THR A 6 -16.62 -11.98 -8.38
C THR A 6 -15.40 -11.09 -8.69
N THR A 7 -15.11 -10.05 -7.89
CA THR A 7 -14.15 -8.98 -8.26
C THR A 7 -12.96 -8.76 -7.31
N SER A 8 -12.97 -9.23 -6.06
CA SER A 8 -11.81 -9.02 -5.15
C SER A 8 -11.59 -10.16 -4.16
N LEU A 9 -10.38 -10.25 -3.59
CA LEU A 9 -10.08 -11.18 -2.50
C LEU A 9 -10.96 -10.80 -1.29
N THR A 10 -11.90 -11.67 -0.93
CA THR A 10 -12.77 -11.51 0.24
C THR A 10 -12.13 -12.16 1.46
N PHE A 11 -12.70 -11.93 2.65
CA PHE A 11 -12.29 -12.64 3.86
C PHE A 11 -12.46 -14.16 3.74
N GLY A 12 -13.41 -14.64 2.92
CA GLY A 12 -13.69 -16.06 2.68
C GLY A 12 -12.86 -16.68 1.54
N ALA A 13 -11.78 -16.06 1.10
CA ALA A 13 -10.95 -16.62 0.03
C ALA A 13 -10.39 -18.00 0.43
N ARG A 14 -10.53 -18.99 -0.46
CA ARG A 14 -10.08 -20.39 -0.21
C ARG A 14 -8.60 -20.49 0.17
N SER A 15 -7.77 -19.58 -0.31
CA SER A 15 -6.34 -19.50 0.04
C SER A 15 -6.05 -19.08 1.48
N ASN A 16 -7.00 -18.44 2.16
CA ASN A 16 -6.79 -17.80 3.46
C ASN A 16 -7.66 -18.41 4.57
N ILE A 17 -8.79 -19.03 4.22
CA ILE A 17 -9.76 -19.58 5.19
C ILE A 17 -9.16 -20.65 6.12
N ASN A 18 -8.15 -21.39 5.64
CA ASN A 18 -7.44 -22.40 6.41
C ASN A 18 -6.44 -21.80 7.43
N GLY A 19 -6.23 -20.49 7.44
CA GLY A 19 -5.30 -19.82 8.36
C GLY A 19 -3.81 -19.99 8.05
N THR A 20 -3.45 -20.62 6.93
CA THR A 20 -2.03 -20.82 6.54
C THR A 20 -1.38 -19.56 5.96
N ARG A 21 -2.18 -18.57 5.54
CA ARG A 21 -1.70 -17.32 4.93
C ARG A 21 -2.47 -16.10 5.40
N GLU A 22 -1.77 -14.99 5.58
CA GLU A 22 -2.38 -13.67 5.78
C GLU A 22 -3.06 -13.21 4.48
N GLY A 23 -4.24 -12.62 4.61
CA GLY A 23 -4.99 -12.02 3.50
C GLY A 23 -4.97 -10.51 3.57
N HIS A 24 -5.10 -9.85 2.42
CA HIS A 24 -5.22 -8.40 2.33
C HIS A 24 -6.43 -8.05 1.48
N THR A 25 -7.26 -7.12 1.96
CA THR A 25 -8.44 -6.65 1.22
C THR A 25 -8.77 -5.22 1.60
N CYS A 26 -9.51 -4.53 0.72
CA CYS A 26 -10.06 -3.21 1.02
C CYS A 26 -11.49 -3.38 1.52
N VAL A 27 -11.82 -2.76 2.65
CA VAL A 27 -13.16 -2.79 3.23
C VAL A 27 -13.95 -1.58 2.78
N TYR A 28 -15.24 -1.79 2.55
CA TYR A 28 -16.20 -0.79 2.11
C TYR A 28 -17.39 -0.76 3.07
N LYS A 29 -18.09 0.38 3.11
CA LYS A 29 -19.35 0.52 3.83
C LYS A 29 -20.37 -0.53 3.42
N TYR A 30 -21.30 -0.84 4.31
CA TYR A 30 -22.32 -1.87 4.05
C TYR A 30 -23.06 -1.63 2.73
N ASP A 31 -22.98 -2.60 1.82
CA ASP A 31 -23.65 -2.60 0.51
C ASP A 31 -23.35 -1.38 -0.40
N LYS A 32 -22.21 -0.70 -0.21
CA LYS A 32 -21.83 0.48 -1.01
C LYS A 32 -20.74 0.23 -2.05
N TYR A 33 -20.29 -1.01 -2.23
CA TYR A 33 -19.25 -1.34 -3.22
C TYR A 33 -19.70 -0.96 -4.65
N PRO A 34 -18.85 -0.35 -5.49
CA PRO A 34 -17.41 -0.08 -5.31
C PRO A 34 -17.07 1.26 -4.63
N PHE A 35 -18.07 2.03 -4.20
CA PHE A 35 -17.91 3.34 -3.58
C PHE A 35 -17.71 3.26 -2.06
N HIS A 36 -17.33 4.39 -1.44
CA HIS A 36 -17.16 4.52 0.01
C HIS A 36 -16.22 3.46 0.62
N ALA A 37 -15.00 3.41 0.10
CA ALA A 37 -13.93 2.62 0.68
C ALA A 37 -13.57 3.18 2.07
N ILE A 38 -13.42 2.30 3.06
CA ILE A 38 -13.00 2.66 4.42
C ILE A 38 -11.47 2.63 4.49
N GLY A 39 -10.86 1.55 3.99
CA GLY A 39 -9.42 1.38 3.96
C GLY A 39 -8.97 -0.05 3.73
N CYS A 40 -7.67 -0.24 3.56
CA CYS A 40 -7.07 -1.55 3.44
C CYS A 40 -6.88 -2.19 4.81
N VAL A 41 -7.22 -3.48 4.90
CA VAL A 41 -7.04 -4.30 6.08
C VAL A 41 -6.26 -5.56 5.73
N SER A 42 -5.44 -6.00 6.68
CA SER A 42 -4.86 -7.33 6.66
C SER A 42 -5.67 -8.22 7.58
N TYR A 43 -5.88 -9.47 7.21
CA TYR A 43 -6.68 -10.39 8.02
C TYR A 43 -6.03 -11.76 8.13
N LEU A 44 -6.27 -12.42 9.26
CA LEU A 44 -5.70 -13.72 9.58
C LEU A 44 -6.77 -14.61 10.21
N TRP A 45 -7.06 -15.74 9.57
CA TRP A 45 -7.89 -16.78 10.15
C TRP A 45 -7.05 -17.64 11.10
N LYS A 46 -7.62 -18.00 12.25
CA LYS A 46 -7.05 -19.05 13.09
C LYS A 46 -7.20 -20.39 12.36
N PRO A 47 -6.10 -21.16 12.17
CA PRO A 47 -6.18 -22.47 11.55
C PRO A 47 -7.11 -23.42 12.33
N GLU A 48 -7.84 -24.26 11.61
CA GLU A 48 -8.61 -25.33 12.23
C GLU A 48 -7.70 -26.43 12.73
N THR A 49 -7.87 -26.80 14.00
CA THR A 49 -7.29 -28.01 14.55
C THR A 49 -8.40 -29.05 14.65
N ASN A 50 -8.31 -30.12 13.87
CA ASN A 50 -9.28 -31.22 13.79
C ASN A 50 -9.47 -32.02 15.11
N GLN A 51 -9.05 -31.49 16.25
CA GLN A 51 -8.91 -32.21 17.53
C GLN A 51 -9.55 -31.47 18.71
N ASP A 52 -10.26 -30.36 18.51
CA ASP A 52 -11.04 -29.77 19.59
C ASP A 52 -12.28 -30.67 19.82
N GLU A 53 -12.18 -31.61 20.76
CA GLU A 53 -13.21 -32.62 21.11
C GLU A 53 -14.54 -32.00 21.60
N SER A 54 -14.60 -30.68 21.78
CA SER A 54 -15.84 -29.93 21.97
C SER A 54 -16.43 -29.53 20.62
N ASN A 55 -17.62 -30.04 20.28
CA ASN A 55 -18.42 -29.77 19.08
C ASN A 55 -18.79 -28.28 18.80
N LEU A 56 -18.11 -27.30 19.39
CA LEU A 56 -18.27 -25.88 19.14
C LEU A 56 -17.07 -25.38 18.33
N ILE A 57 -17.19 -25.39 17.00
CA ILE A 57 -16.17 -24.85 16.09
C ILE A 57 -16.18 -23.32 16.21
N SER A 58 -15.44 -22.79 17.18
CA SER A 58 -15.24 -21.34 17.32
C SER A 58 -14.17 -20.88 16.32
N ARG A 59 -14.61 -20.31 15.19
CA ARG A 59 -13.69 -19.69 14.22
C ARG A 59 -13.29 -18.30 14.71
N GLN A 60 -12.00 -18.01 14.66
CA GLN A 60 -11.43 -16.71 15.03
C GLN A 60 -10.79 -16.04 13.82
N LEU A 61 -11.07 -14.74 13.64
CA LEU A 61 -10.54 -13.90 12.58
C LEU A 61 -9.93 -12.65 13.21
N TRP A 62 -8.65 -12.39 12.94
CA TRP A 62 -8.01 -11.12 13.28
C TRP A 62 -8.05 -10.18 12.08
N ILE A 63 -8.36 -8.91 12.34
CA ILE A 63 -8.37 -7.84 11.33
C ILE A 63 -7.46 -6.72 11.80
N TRP A 64 -6.42 -6.44 11.03
CA TRP A 64 -5.47 -5.35 11.23
C TRP A 64 -5.85 -4.21 10.30
N CYS A 65 -6.05 -3.01 10.85
CA CYS A 65 -6.33 -1.80 10.09
C CYS A 65 -5.42 -0.66 10.53
N HIS A 66 -5.33 0.38 9.70
CA HIS A 66 -4.59 1.59 10.05
C HIS A 66 -5.39 2.44 11.07
N PRO A 67 -4.74 3.13 12.03
CA PRO A 67 -5.45 3.91 13.05
C PRO A 67 -6.42 4.96 12.49
N SER A 68 -6.13 5.53 11.32
CA SER A 68 -6.99 6.55 10.70
C SER A 68 -8.35 6.02 10.23
N CYS A 69 -8.49 4.72 9.97
CA CYS A 69 -9.77 4.10 9.59
C CYS A 69 -10.36 3.21 10.69
N TYR A 70 -9.69 3.05 11.83
CA TYR A 70 -10.17 2.21 12.93
C TYR A 70 -11.57 2.60 13.39
N ASN A 71 -11.81 3.89 13.66
CA ASN A 71 -13.12 4.36 14.14
C ASN A 71 -14.23 4.13 13.10
N GLU A 72 -13.96 4.45 11.82
CA GLU A 72 -14.93 4.24 10.75
C GLU A 72 -15.22 2.75 10.54
N LEU A 73 -14.19 1.90 10.57
CA LEU A 73 -14.35 0.45 10.48
C LEU A 73 -15.17 -0.07 11.66
N TRP A 74 -14.86 0.34 12.89
CA TRP A 74 -15.54 -0.11 14.11
C TRP A 74 -17.04 0.22 14.09
N GLU A 75 -17.40 1.45 13.72
CA GLU A 75 -18.81 1.84 13.58
C GLU A 75 -19.52 1.06 12.46
N GLU A 76 -18.85 0.83 11.34
CA GLU A 76 -19.41 0.00 10.26
C GLU A 76 -19.58 -1.46 10.67
N LEU A 77 -18.69 -2.02 11.50
CA LEU A 77 -18.87 -3.36 12.07
C LEU A 77 -20.13 -3.42 12.96
N LYS A 78 -20.36 -2.40 13.81
CA LYS A 78 -21.58 -2.32 14.63
C LYS A 78 -22.84 -2.25 13.77
N ILE A 79 -22.84 -1.44 12.71
CA ILE A 79 -23.96 -1.33 11.78
C ILE A 79 -24.24 -2.67 11.09
N CYS A 80 -23.18 -3.39 10.68
CA CYS A 80 -23.31 -4.67 10.01
C CYS A 80 -23.87 -5.77 10.92
N PHE A 81 -23.38 -5.85 12.16
CA PHE A 81 -23.74 -6.93 13.08
C PHE A 81 -24.96 -6.61 13.96
N LYS A 82 -25.40 -5.35 14.05
CA LYS A 82 -26.58 -4.92 14.83
C LYS A 82 -26.58 -5.51 16.26
N PRO A 83 -25.66 -5.09 17.14
CA PRO A 83 -25.55 -5.64 18.49
C PRO A 83 -26.85 -5.47 19.30
N GLU A 84 -27.19 -6.48 20.09
CA GLU A 84 -28.41 -6.49 20.93
C GLU A 84 -28.24 -5.60 22.17
N ASN A 85 -27.01 -5.46 22.68
CA ASN A 85 -26.68 -4.62 23.82
C ASN A 85 -26.27 -3.21 23.37
N ARG A 86 -26.97 -2.19 23.88
CA ARG A 86 -26.70 -0.77 23.59
C ARG A 86 -25.56 -0.16 24.39
N ASP A 87 -25.08 -0.84 25.43
CA ASP A 87 -24.02 -0.32 26.28
C ASP A 87 -22.74 -1.15 26.11
N SER A 88 -21.67 -0.43 25.77
CA SER A 88 -20.31 -0.92 25.83
C SER A 88 -19.97 -1.23 27.29
N ASP A 89 -20.02 -2.50 27.68
CA ASP A 89 -19.39 -2.95 28.93
C ASP A 89 -17.89 -2.63 28.81
N ILE A 90 -17.48 -1.51 29.39
CA ILE A 90 -16.08 -1.16 29.57
C ILE A 90 -15.58 -2.12 30.66
N SER A 91 -15.02 -3.25 30.24
CA SER A 91 -14.28 -4.12 31.15
C SER A 91 -13.09 -3.35 31.74
N GLU A 92 -12.61 -3.78 32.91
CA GLU A 92 -11.50 -3.15 33.67
C GLU A 92 -10.21 -2.93 32.86
N LEU A 93 -10.10 -3.55 31.66
CA LEU A 93 -9.00 -3.43 30.70
C LEU A 93 -9.21 -2.41 29.57
N HIS A 94 -10.27 -1.57 29.59
CA HIS A 94 -10.59 -0.62 28.49
C HIS A 94 -10.78 -1.28 27.11
N GLN A 95 -11.14 -2.58 27.05
CA GLN A 95 -11.35 -3.29 25.80
C GLN A 95 -12.80 -3.14 25.33
N GLN A 96 -13.00 -2.47 24.19
CA GLN A 96 -14.31 -2.34 23.55
C GLN A 96 -14.73 -3.68 22.96
N THR A 97 -15.88 -4.20 23.38
CA THR A 97 -16.45 -5.45 22.88
C THR A 97 -17.93 -5.26 22.57
N PHE A 98 -18.42 -5.93 21.53
CA PHE A 98 -19.85 -6.09 21.32
C PHE A 98 -20.15 -7.50 20.80
N SER A 99 -21.34 -8.00 21.13
CA SER A 99 -21.84 -9.31 20.68
C SER A 99 -23.12 -9.14 19.88
N SER A 100 -23.30 -10.02 18.90
CA SER A 100 -24.55 -10.18 18.16
C SER A 100 -24.74 -11.65 17.81
N GLY A 101 -25.75 -12.27 18.44
CA GLY A 101 -25.97 -13.71 18.35
C GLY A 101 -24.72 -14.50 18.72
N GLU A 102 -24.21 -15.30 17.78
CA GLU A 102 -23.04 -16.16 17.96
C GLU A 102 -21.70 -15.43 17.71
N ILE A 103 -21.72 -14.17 17.28
CA ILE A 103 -20.52 -13.42 16.90
C ILE A 103 -20.13 -12.47 18.03
N THR A 104 -18.88 -12.59 18.48
CA THR A 104 -18.26 -11.64 19.40
C THR A 104 -17.16 -10.88 18.69
N VAL A 105 -17.21 -9.54 18.78
CA VAL A 105 -16.21 -8.65 18.19
C VAL A 105 -15.49 -7.95 19.33
N ILE A 106 -14.19 -8.20 19.45
CA ILE A 106 -13.34 -7.68 20.52
C ILE A 106 -12.30 -6.75 19.89
N SER A 107 -12.18 -5.53 20.42
CA SER A 107 -11.10 -4.63 20.08
C SER A 107 -9.85 -4.98 20.86
N LEU A 108 -8.80 -5.37 20.13
CA LEU A 108 -7.47 -5.69 20.66
C LEU A 108 -6.49 -4.52 20.52
N LYS A 109 -7.00 -3.28 20.52
CA LYS A 109 -6.17 -2.07 20.36
C LYS A 109 -5.06 -2.04 21.42
N ASP A 110 -3.85 -1.74 20.98
CA ASP A 110 -2.64 -1.62 21.80
C ASP A 110 -2.18 -2.91 22.52
N THR A 111 -2.78 -4.08 22.27
CA THR A 111 -2.41 -5.34 22.95
C THR A 111 -1.27 -6.13 22.27
N LEU A 112 -1.17 -6.03 20.94
CA LEU A 112 -0.21 -6.75 20.11
C LEU A 112 0.64 -5.76 19.32
N ASN A 113 1.93 -6.05 19.23
CA ASN A 113 2.89 -5.27 18.45
C ASN A 113 3.38 -6.07 17.25
N ARG A 114 3.49 -5.40 16.09
CA ARG A 114 3.94 -5.99 14.83
C ARG A 114 5.21 -5.27 14.37
N HIS A 115 6.35 -5.95 14.41
CA HIS A 115 7.63 -5.44 13.93
C HIS A 115 7.88 -5.90 12.50
N ARG A 116 8.20 -4.97 11.61
CA ARG A 116 8.52 -5.29 10.21
C ARG A 116 10.03 -5.28 9.98
N LEU A 117 10.57 -6.43 9.63
CA LEU A 117 11.97 -6.61 9.22
C LEU A 117 12.02 -6.73 7.70
N ILE A 118 12.83 -5.88 7.04
CA ILE A 118 12.89 -5.79 5.58
C ILE A 118 14.34 -5.96 5.15
N GLY A 119 14.56 -6.79 4.13
CA GLY A 119 15.86 -6.98 3.52
C GLY A 119 16.36 -8.44 3.56
N PRO A 120 17.39 -8.76 2.77
CA PRO A 120 17.86 -10.14 2.59
C PRO A 120 18.38 -10.76 3.89
N SER A 121 19.16 -10.01 4.68
CA SER A 121 19.70 -10.48 5.97
C SER A 121 18.66 -10.60 7.09
N SER A 122 17.37 -10.35 6.81
CA SER A 122 16.32 -10.51 7.81
C SER A 122 16.20 -11.95 8.32
N ASN A 123 16.36 -12.96 7.44
CA ASN A 123 16.38 -14.38 7.83
C ASN A 123 17.48 -14.68 8.85
N GLN A 124 18.69 -14.19 8.60
CA GLN A 124 19.83 -14.40 9.48
C GLN A 124 19.63 -13.70 10.83
N ILE A 125 19.08 -12.49 10.83
CA ILE A 125 18.73 -11.77 12.08
C ILE A 125 17.68 -12.57 12.85
N LEU A 126 16.61 -13.03 12.19
CA LEU A 126 15.58 -13.86 12.82
C LEU A 126 16.16 -15.16 13.39
N TYR A 127 17.04 -15.84 12.67
CA TYR A 127 17.70 -17.05 13.16
C TYR A 127 18.52 -16.81 14.44
N GLN A 128 19.18 -15.66 14.57
CA GLN A 128 19.93 -15.33 15.79
C GLN A 128 19.02 -14.93 16.96
N VAL A 129 17.95 -14.19 16.69
CA VAL A 129 17.02 -13.70 17.72
C VAL A 129 16.06 -14.78 18.20
N LEU A 130 15.48 -15.55 17.28
CA LEU A 130 14.47 -16.57 17.56
C LEU A 130 15.15 -17.91 17.87
N LYS A 131 15.41 -18.16 19.15
CA LYS A 131 15.84 -19.48 19.61
C LYS A 131 14.64 -20.25 20.13
N PRO A 132 14.37 -21.49 19.66
CA PRO A 132 13.30 -22.32 20.20
C PRO A 132 13.46 -22.50 21.71
N ALA A 133 12.38 -22.33 22.46
CA ALA A 133 12.40 -22.47 23.92
C ALA A 133 12.60 -23.94 24.38
N ASN A 134 13.28 -24.17 25.51
CA ASN A 134 13.39 -25.54 25.99
C ASN A 134 12.06 -26.04 26.62
N ILE A 135 11.30 -26.87 25.91
CA ILE A 135 10.04 -27.46 26.40
C ILE A 135 10.22 -28.80 27.12
N LEU A 136 11.43 -29.35 27.19
CA LEU A 136 11.67 -30.70 27.72
C LEU A 136 11.84 -30.75 29.25
N LYS A 137 12.26 -29.64 29.86
CA LYS A 137 12.49 -29.55 31.32
C LYS A 137 11.16 -29.27 32.03
N LYS A 138 10.64 -30.23 32.80
CA LYS A 138 9.37 -30.10 33.54
C LYS A 138 9.60 -29.37 34.87
N ASP A 139 8.72 -28.43 35.19
CA ASP A 139 8.70 -27.72 36.48
C ASP A 139 7.75 -28.40 37.46
N ALA A 140 7.92 -28.11 38.75
CA ALA A 140 6.96 -28.50 39.78
C ALA A 140 5.64 -27.70 39.69
N SER A 141 5.65 -26.51 39.07
CA SER A 141 4.45 -25.71 38.81
C SER A 141 3.92 -25.96 37.40
N GLU A 142 2.62 -26.23 37.27
CA GLU A 142 2.01 -26.49 35.97
C GLU A 142 1.86 -25.21 35.14
N GLN A 143 2.84 -24.90 34.30
CA GLN A 143 2.78 -23.77 33.39
C GLN A 143 1.91 -24.06 32.14
N TRP A 144 1.40 -23.01 31.48
CA TRP A 144 0.52 -23.12 30.32
C TRP A 144 1.14 -23.95 29.17
N TRP A 145 2.44 -23.79 28.93
CA TRP A 145 3.13 -24.44 27.81
C TRP A 145 3.33 -25.94 28.07
N GLN A 146 3.46 -26.36 29.34
CA GLN A 146 3.53 -27.77 29.70
C GLN A 146 2.22 -28.45 29.34
N LYS A 147 1.07 -27.85 29.72
CA LYS A 147 -0.26 -28.37 29.36
C LYS A 147 -0.47 -28.38 27.85
N TYR A 148 -0.02 -27.33 27.15
CA TYR A 148 -0.20 -27.21 25.71
C TYR A 148 0.62 -28.24 24.91
N TYR A 149 1.89 -28.47 25.29
CA TYR A 149 2.80 -29.38 24.59
C TYR A 149 2.75 -30.83 25.08
N GLN A 150 2.00 -31.14 26.14
CA GLN A 150 1.67 -32.53 26.50
C GLN A 150 0.95 -33.27 25.38
N ILE A 151 0.19 -32.57 24.53
CA ILE A 151 -0.51 -33.15 23.39
C ILE A 151 0.51 -33.56 22.31
N PRO A 152 0.57 -34.84 21.89
CA PRO A 152 1.57 -35.34 20.94
C PRO A 152 1.61 -34.55 19.62
N SER A 153 0.45 -34.18 19.08
CA SER A 153 0.34 -33.38 17.85
C SER A 153 0.96 -31.98 18.00
N LYS A 154 0.86 -31.36 19.18
CA LYS A 154 1.45 -30.05 19.46
C LYS A 154 2.95 -30.15 19.69
N SER A 155 3.41 -31.22 20.34
CA SER A 155 4.85 -31.52 20.47
C SER A 155 5.51 -31.75 19.10
N LEU A 156 4.85 -32.48 18.20
CA LEU A 156 5.35 -32.68 16.83
C LEU A 156 5.44 -31.34 16.07
N ALA A 157 4.40 -30.50 16.18
CA ALA A 157 4.42 -29.17 15.60
C ALA A 157 5.56 -28.30 16.15
N TYR A 158 5.90 -28.43 17.44
CA TYR A 158 7.03 -27.74 18.04
C TYR A 158 8.38 -28.18 17.43
N THR A 159 8.57 -29.49 17.19
CA THR A 159 9.77 -29.99 16.52
C THR A 159 9.89 -29.41 15.10
N GLN A 160 8.80 -29.40 14.34
CA GLN A 160 8.77 -28.81 12.99
C GLN A 160 9.03 -27.30 13.00
N GLN A 161 8.58 -26.59 14.04
CA GLN A 161 8.89 -25.17 14.24
C GLN A 161 10.39 -24.94 14.46
N GLY A 162 11.06 -25.82 15.19
CA GLY A 162 12.51 -25.81 15.36
C GLY A 162 13.26 -26.01 14.04
N GLU A 163 12.86 -27.01 13.26
CA GLU A 163 13.41 -27.27 11.91
C GLU A 163 13.24 -26.07 10.98
N PHE A 164 12.09 -25.40 11.03
CA PHE A 164 11.85 -24.18 10.28
C PHE A 164 12.82 -23.06 10.69
N ILE A 165 13.04 -22.84 11.99
CA ILE A 165 13.99 -21.83 12.46
C ILE A 165 15.41 -22.14 11.95
N GLU A 166 15.83 -23.40 11.97
CA GLU A 166 17.12 -23.80 11.40
C GLU A 166 17.21 -23.57 9.88
N SER A 167 16.08 -23.69 9.17
CA SER A 167 16.03 -23.40 7.73
C SER A 167 16.32 -21.93 7.41
N LEU A 168 16.03 -21.00 8.33
CA LEU A 168 16.31 -19.57 8.15
C LEU A 168 17.81 -19.27 8.00
N ASP A 169 18.70 -20.04 8.66
CA ASP A 169 20.16 -19.87 8.48
C ASP A 169 20.63 -20.33 7.09
N LYS A 170 19.93 -21.33 6.52
CA LYS A 170 20.27 -21.94 5.22
C LYS A 170 19.75 -21.11 4.05
N THR A 171 18.62 -20.43 4.20
CA THR A 171 17.99 -19.62 3.14
C THR A 171 18.49 -18.17 3.17
N PRO A 172 19.16 -17.68 2.11
CA PRO A 172 19.76 -16.34 2.11
C PRO A 172 18.73 -15.22 1.97
N SER A 173 17.55 -15.46 1.38
CA SER A 173 16.55 -14.43 1.10
C SER A 173 15.17 -14.78 1.68
N PRO A 174 14.46 -13.83 2.30
CA PRO A 174 13.08 -14.05 2.76
C PRO A 174 12.10 -14.21 1.59
N GLY A 175 12.47 -13.79 0.38
CA GLY A 175 11.65 -13.92 -0.83
C GLY A 175 11.50 -15.36 -1.37
N GLU A 176 12.27 -16.31 -0.86
CA GLU A 176 12.15 -17.74 -1.23
C GLU A 176 10.98 -18.44 -0.53
N TYR A 177 10.55 -17.89 0.60
CA TYR A 177 9.41 -18.42 1.35
C TYR A 177 8.09 -18.07 0.66
N THR A 178 7.08 -18.88 0.93
CA THR A 178 5.75 -18.71 0.35
C THR A 178 5.16 -17.35 0.74
N PRO A 179 4.66 -16.55 -0.22
CA PRO A 179 4.05 -15.25 0.05
C PRO A 179 2.97 -15.30 1.13
N TYR A 180 3.09 -14.43 2.13
CA TYR A 180 2.12 -14.27 3.22
C TYR A 180 1.93 -15.51 4.09
N SER A 181 2.84 -16.49 4.06
CA SER A 181 2.77 -17.65 4.95
C SER A 181 2.85 -17.23 6.41
N VAL A 182 2.03 -17.86 7.26
CA VAL A 182 1.93 -17.57 8.69
C VAL A 182 2.51 -18.75 9.47
N ILE A 183 3.44 -18.46 10.36
CA ILE A 183 4.16 -19.47 11.13
C ILE A 183 4.19 -19.02 12.59
N GLY A 184 3.55 -19.79 13.47
CA GLY A 184 3.66 -19.60 14.92
C GLY A 184 4.86 -20.37 15.44
N VAL A 185 5.64 -19.74 16.32
CA VAL A 185 6.80 -20.36 16.99
C VAL A 185 6.84 -19.94 18.46
N THR A 186 7.18 -20.87 19.35
CA THR A 186 7.44 -20.56 20.76
C THR A 186 8.93 -20.41 20.99
N VAL A 187 9.35 -19.21 21.34
CA VAL A 187 10.76 -18.84 21.46
C VAL A 187 11.13 -18.56 22.91
N GLY A 188 12.41 -18.75 23.22
CA GLY A 188 13.02 -18.32 24.46
C GLY A 188 13.15 -16.79 24.56
N ASP A 189 13.70 -16.32 25.68
CA ASP A 189 13.92 -14.89 25.89
C ASP A 189 15.01 -14.36 24.93
N PRO A 190 14.71 -13.40 24.04
CA PRO A 190 15.68 -12.89 23.06
C PRO A 190 16.84 -12.11 23.70
N ARG A 191 16.77 -11.80 25.00
CA ARG A 191 17.87 -11.13 25.71
C ARG A 191 19.04 -12.06 25.98
N ILE A 192 18.81 -13.38 26.01
CA ILE A 192 19.85 -14.39 26.22
C ILE A 192 20.79 -14.47 25.02
N SER A 193 20.25 -14.35 23.81
CA SER A 193 21.02 -14.36 22.56
C SER A 193 21.55 -12.99 22.16
N ARG A 194 21.28 -11.93 22.93
CA ARG A 194 21.68 -10.57 22.61
C ARG A 194 23.19 -10.39 22.83
N PRO A 195 23.96 -9.94 21.83
CA PRO A 195 25.39 -9.68 22.01
C PRO A 195 25.61 -8.45 22.90
N ASP A 196 26.77 -8.38 23.58
CA ASP A 196 27.11 -7.24 24.45
C ASP A 196 27.32 -5.93 23.66
N ARG A 197 27.74 -6.05 22.41
CA ARG A 197 27.98 -4.94 21.49
C ARG A 197 27.19 -5.13 20.22
N LYS A 198 26.82 -4.02 19.57
CA LYS A 198 26.19 -4.07 18.25
C LYS A 198 27.17 -4.72 17.26
N THR A 199 26.77 -5.84 16.69
CA THR A 199 27.55 -6.57 15.70
C THR A 199 26.87 -6.49 14.35
N LYS A 200 27.64 -6.67 13.28
CA LYS A 200 27.06 -7.07 12.00
C LYS A 200 26.54 -8.50 12.14
N VAL A 201 25.62 -8.89 11.26
CA VAL A 201 25.10 -10.24 11.20
C VAL A 201 26.27 -11.23 10.98
N THR A 202 26.67 -11.89 12.06
CA THR A 202 27.70 -12.92 12.08
C THR A 202 27.21 -14.03 12.99
N LYS A 203 27.63 -15.28 12.74
CA LYS A 203 27.33 -16.39 13.66
C LYS A 203 27.82 -16.03 15.06
N ILE A 204 26.93 -16.12 16.06
CA ILE A 204 27.26 -15.86 17.46
C ILE A 204 28.43 -16.78 17.83
N LYS A 205 29.53 -16.20 18.32
CA LYS A 205 30.65 -16.93 18.91
C LYS A 205 30.43 -16.98 20.41
N GLY A 206 30.04 -18.14 20.94
CA GLY A 206 29.82 -18.35 22.38
C GLY A 206 28.68 -19.33 22.65
N SER A 207 28.74 -20.01 23.79
CA SER A 207 27.63 -20.82 24.31
C SER A 207 26.53 -19.89 24.85
N LEU A 208 25.29 -20.09 24.39
CA LEU A 208 24.13 -19.41 24.97
C LEU A 208 23.95 -19.85 26.42
N ALA A 209 23.60 -18.92 27.31
CA ALA A 209 23.29 -19.26 28.70
C ALA A 209 22.00 -20.09 28.75
N ASP A 210 22.07 -21.32 29.26
CA ASP A 210 20.89 -22.16 29.51
C ASP A 210 20.31 -21.80 30.88
N LEU A 211 19.31 -20.92 30.89
CA LEU A 211 18.57 -20.56 32.11
C LEU A 211 17.60 -21.67 32.57
N GLY A 212 17.47 -22.76 31.79
CA GLY A 212 16.66 -23.91 32.14
C GLY A 212 15.18 -23.58 32.37
N ILE A 213 14.74 -23.80 33.60
CA ILE A 213 13.36 -23.66 34.07
C ILE A 213 12.91 -22.19 34.14
N GLU A 214 13.84 -21.29 34.49
CA GLU A 214 13.56 -19.86 34.70
C GLU A 214 13.42 -19.06 33.40
N GLU A 215 13.61 -19.70 32.24
CA GLU A 215 13.51 -19.04 30.96
C GLU A 215 12.05 -18.78 30.58
N SER A 216 11.77 -17.56 30.11
CA SER A 216 10.44 -17.22 29.58
C SER A 216 10.16 -17.89 28.23
N ARG A 217 8.98 -18.48 28.08
CA ARG A 217 8.49 -19.05 26.81
C ARG A 217 7.49 -18.10 26.17
N VAL A 218 7.87 -17.51 25.04
CA VAL A 218 7.10 -16.44 24.39
C VAL A 218 6.54 -16.94 23.06
N PRO A 219 5.21 -16.95 22.87
CA PRO A 219 4.62 -17.24 21.57
C PRO A 219 4.78 -16.04 20.63
N VAL A 220 5.29 -16.31 19.43
CA VAL A 220 5.53 -15.32 18.38
C VAL A 220 4.92 -15.81 17.08
N ILE A 221 4.32 -14.91 16.31
CA ILE A 221 3.82 -15.21 14.97
C ILE A 221 4.69 -14.49 13.94
N LEU A 222 5.18 -15.25 12.97
CA LEU A 222 5.92 -14.75 11.82
C LEU A 222 5.01 -14.75 10.60
N VAL A 223 4.97 -13.63 9.89
CA VAL A 223 4.26 -13.50 8.63
C VAL A 223 5.26 -13.10 7.56
N GLN A 224 5.41 -13.94 6.55
CA GLN A 224 6.29 -13.65 5.42
C GLN A 224 5.70 -12.48 4.62
N ARG A 225 6.53 -11.49 4.25
CA ARG A 225 6.14 -10.44 3.31
C ARG A 225 6.87 -10.62 1.99
N PRO A 226 6.14 -10.82 0.88
CA PRO A 226 6.76 -10.92 -0.43
C PRO A 226 7.31 -9.56 -0.84
N GLY A 227 8.40 -9.60 -1.60
CA GLY A 227 8.87 -8.43 -2.34
C GLY A 227 8.14 -8.29 -3.66
N THR A 228 8.45 -7.22 -4.40
CA THR A 228 7.98 -7.05 -5.77
C THR A 228 8.97 -7.65 -6.77
N SER A 229 8.95 -7.26 -8.05
CA SER A 229 9.85 -7.79 -9.09
C SER A 229 11.30 -7.83 -8.60
N GLY A 230 11.91 -9.02 -8.56
CA GLY A 230 13.26 -9.24 -8.03
C GLY A 230 13.34 -9.37 -6.50
N ASN A 231 12.24 -9.68 -5.81
CA ASN A 231 12.14 -9.82 -4.35
C ASN A 231 12.51 -8.54 -3.57
N TYR A 232 12.40 -7.37 -4.21
CA TYR A 232 12.71 -6.09 -3.58
C TYR A 232 11.72 -5.78 -2.45
N GLY A 233 12.26 -5.44 -1.28
CA GLY A 233 11.50 -5.18 -0.06
C GLY A 233 10.80 -6.42 0.54
N SER A 234 11.26 -7.62 0.19
CA SER A 234 10.89 -8.85 0.89
C SER A 234 11.39 -8.84 2.35
N GLY A 235 10.68 -9.54 3.22
CA GLY A 235 10.96 -9.51 4.65
C GLY A 235 9.97 -10.32 5.48
N TRP A 236 9.91 -10.00 6.77
CA TRP A 236 9.08 -10.68 7.76
C TRP A 236 8.40 -9.67 8.67
N ASP A 237 7.15 -9.92 9.00
CA ASP A 237 6.46 -9.26 10.09
C ASP A 237 6.44 -10.20 11.31
N VAL A 238 6.94 -9.71 12.44
CA VAL A 238 6.99 -10.41 13.73
C VAL A 238 5.92 -9.84 14.63
N ILE A 239 4.88 -10.62 14.92
CA ILE A 239 3.77 -10.26 15.80
C ILE A 239 4.03 -10.86 17.18
N LEU A 240 3.98 -10.02 18.20
CA LEU A 240 4.33 -10.36 19.58
C LEU A 240 3.43 -9.64 20.60
N PRO A 241 3.31 -10.16 21.82
CA PRO A 241 2.60 -9.48 22.91
C PRO A 241 3.29 -8.15 23.26
N GLN A 242 2.51 -7.12 23.62
CA GLN A 242 3.02 -5.76 23.82
C GLN A 242 4.26 -5.67 24.73
N ASN A 243 4.30 -6.41 25.84
CA ASN A 243 5.35 -6.31 26.87
C ASN A 243 6.72 -6.86 26.40
N TRP A 244 6.73 -7.72 25.37
CA TRP A 244 7.96 -8.28 24.83
C TRP A 244 8.59 -7.42 23.73
N SER A 245 7.87 -6.41 23.25
CA SER A 245 8.23 -5.62 22.07
C SER A 245 9.61 -4.98 22.18
N MET A 246 9.91 -4.32 23.30
CA MET A 246 11.20 -3.66 23.50
C MET A 246 12.36 -4.64 23.64
N ALA A 247 12.14 -5.82 24.22
CA ALA A 247 13.17 -6.85 24.34
C ALA A 247 13.60 -7.34 22.95
N PHE A 248 12.62 -7.71 22.10
CA PHE A 248 12.89 -8.11 20.72
C PHE A 248 13.50 -6.97 19.89
N TRP A 249 12.96 -5.74 20.00
CA TRP A 249 13.44 -4.57 19.28
C TRP A 249 14.93 -4.31 19.52
N LEU A 250 15.36 -4.30 20.78
CA LEU A 250 16.77 -4.10 21.12
C LEU A 250 17.62 -5.25 20.60
N THR A 251 17.17 -6.50 20.75
CA THR A 251 17.92 -7.65 20.24
C THR A 251 18.09 -7.58 18.72
N PHE A 252 17.07 -7.17 17.95
CA PHE A 252 17.21 -6.95 16.50
C PHE A 252 18.27 -5.90 16.16
N ILE A 253 18.27 -4.76 16.87
CA ILE A 253 19.26 -3.68 16.66
C ILE A 253 20.69 -4.15 16.96
N TYR A 254 20.86 -4.93 18.03
CA TYR A 254 22.17 -5.44 18.42
C TYR A 254 22.73 -6.48 17.44
N HIS A 255 21.86 -7.18 16.71
CA HIS A 255 22.23 -8.04 15.58
C HIS A 255 22.41 -7.27 14.25
N GLY A 256 22.32 -5.94 14.27
CA GLY A 256 22.64 -5.09 13.11
C GLY A 256 21.43 -4.56 12.34
N ALA A 257 20.20 -4.79 12.80
CA ALA A 257 19.03 -4.15 12.21
C ALA A 257 19.08 -2.62 12.40
N ARG A 258 18.50 -1.88 11.44
CA ARG A 258 18.37 -0.42 11.50
C ARG A 258 16.91 -0.05 11.65
N ALA A 259 16.63 0.95 12.48
CA ALA A 259 15.29 1.51 12.61
C ALA A 259 14.94 2.33 11.37
N ALA A 260 13.71 2.16 10.88
CA ALA A 260 13.14 2.87 9.73
C ALA A 260 11.87 3.61 10.18
N GLY A 261 11.65 4.80 9.64
CA GLY A 261 10.48 5.62 9.92
C GLY A 261 9.38 5.50 8.85
N SER A 262 8.30 6.27 9.02
CA SER A 262 7.20 6.33 8.05
C SER A 262 7.67 6.81 6.66
N ARG A 263 8.60 7.78 6.60
CA ARG A 263 9.22 8.23 5.35
C ARG A 263 9.95 7.10 4.62
N ASP A 264 10.64 6.23 5.34
CA ASP A 264 11.38 5.11 4.73
C ASP A 264 10.41 4.05 4.19
N LEU A 265 9.28 3.82 4.87
CA LEU A 265 8.21 2.94 4.40
C LEU A 265 7.51 3.49 3.15
N GLU A 266 7.31 4.80 3.08
CA GLU A 266 6.78 5.48 1.90
C GLU A 266 7.75 5.39 0.72
N SER A 267 9.04 5.66 0.93
CA SER A 267 10.08 5.45 -0.08
C SER A 267 10.17 3.99 -0.54
N LEU A 268 10.02 3.03 0.38
CA LEU A 268 9.99 1.61 0.04
C LEU A 268 8.78 1.27 -0.83
N ALA A 269 7.59 1.74 -0.47
CA ALA A 269 6.37 1.53 -1.25
C ALA A 269 6.49 2.15 -2.65
N PHE A 270 7.14 3.32 -2.75
CA PHE A 270 7.47 3.98 -4.01
C PHE A 270 8.40 3.13 -4.88
N GLU A 271 9.49 2.59 -4.33
CA GLU A 271 10.40 1.72 -5.09
C GLU A 271 9.76 0.36 -5.43
N GLN A 272 8.81 -0.11 -4.61
CA GLN A 272 8.04 -1.33 -4.83
C GLN A 272 6.92 -1.18 -5.88
N SER A 273 6.59 0.02 -6.36
CA SER A 273 5.41 0.23 -7.22
C SER A 273 4.09 -0.15 -6.52
N THR A 274 3.98 0.12 -5.22
CA THR A 274 2.81 -0.22 -4.39
C THR A 274 2.26 1.01 -3.68
N THR A 275 0.95 1.05 -3.47
CA THR A 275 0.27 2.15 -2.76
C THR A 275 0.59 2.16 -1.27
N TYR A 276 0.84 3.33 -0.70
CA TYR A 276 1.01 3.55 0.74
C TYR A 276 -0.26 4.18 1.35
N TYR A 277 -0.86 3.49 2.31
CA TYR A 277 -2.04 4.00 3.03
C TYR A 277 -1.61 4.93 4.18
N PRO A 278 -2.28 6.10 4.39
CA PRO A 278 -3.48 6.60 3.73
C PRO A 278 -3.25 7.46 2.47
N ASN A 279 -1.99 7.75 2.12
CA ASN A 279 -1.61 8.76 1.13
C ASN A 279 -2.17 8.47 -0.28
N ASP A 280 -2.12 7.20 -0.71
CA ASP A 280 -2.52 6.77 -2.05
C ASP A 280 -3.98 6.28 -2.15
N TYR A 281 -4.86 6.74 -1.27
CA TYR A 281 -6.24 6.26 -1.17
C TYR A 281 -7.25 7.39 -1.27
N PRO A 282 -7.39 8.04 -2.46
CA PRO A 282 -8.18 9.25 -2.65
C PRO A 282 -9.70 9.04 -2.49
N ASP A 283 -10.18 7.81 -2.54
CA ASP A 283 -11.59 7.44 -2.35
C ASP A 283 -11.98 7.11 -0.90
N THR A 284 -11.01 7.17 0.03
CA THR A 284 -11.22 6.92 1.46
C THR A 284 -11.32 8.23 2.25
N SER A 285 -12.09 8.21 3.34
CA SER A 285 -12.21 9.36 4.26
C SER A 285 -10.84 9.79 4.82
N ALA A 286 -10.01 8.81 5.21
CA ALA A 286 -8.68 9.02 5.73
C ALA A 286 -7.73 9.65 4.70
N GLY A 287 -7.84 9.22 3.43
CA GLY A 287 -7.07 9.79 2.32
C GLY A 287 -7.42 11.26 2.12
N SER A 288 -8.71 11.61 2.07
CA SER A 288 -9.14 13.02 1.95
C SER A 288 -8.67 13.89 3.12
N ILE A 289 -8.74 13.39 4.37
CA ILE A 289 -8.23 14.11 5.54
C ILE A 289 -6.71 14.30 5.46
N HIS A 290 -5.98 13.27 5.03
CA HIS A 290 -4.53 13.35 4.87
C HIS A 290 -4.14 14.35 3.77
N GLU A 291 -4.83 14.30 2.64
CA GLU A 291 -4.65 15.22 1.51
C GLU A 291 -4.87 16.68 1.94
N GLN A 292 -5.97 16.97 2.64
CA GLN A 292 -6.26 18.31 3.16
C GLN A 292 -5.14 18.82 4.09
N LYS A 293 -4.67 17.98 5.02
CA LYS A 293 -3.55 18.34 5.90
C LYS A 293 -2.26 18.59 5.12
N SER A 294 -1.99 17.81 4.08
CA SER A 294 -0.83 18.01 3.21
C SER A 294 -0.95 19.31 2.40
N ALA A 295 -2.13 19.60 1.87
CA ALA A 295 -2.43 20.84 1.16
C ALA A 295 -2.26 22.09 2.04
N GLU A 296 -2.74 22.05 3.28
CA GLU A 296 -2.55 23.12 4.26
C GLU A 296 -1.05 23.37 4.55
N LYS A 297 -0.27 22.29 4.73
CA LYS A 297 1.18 22.41 4.92
C LYS A 297 1.86 23.04 3.70
N LEU A 298 1.50 22.62 2.48
CA LEU A 298 2.05 23.16 1.24
C LEU A 298 1.64 24.63 1.03
N LYS A 299 0.39 24.98 1.31
CA LYS A 299 -0.12 26.35 1.27
C LYS A 299 0.59 27.24 2.29
N ASN A 300 0.73 26.80 3.53
CA ASN A 300 1.49 27.53 4.55
C ASN A 300 2.95 27.73 4.13
N LYS A 301 3.59 26.73 3.51
CA LYS A 301 4.95 26.85 2.95
C LYS A 301 5.01 27.84 1.78
N PHE A 302 3.97 27.89 0.95
CA PHE A 302 3.85 28.82 -0.15
C PHE A 302 3.65 30.27 0.32
N ASP A 303 2.78 30.49 1.32
CA ASP A 303 2.47 31.81 1.86
C ASP A 303 3.63 32.39 2.68
N LYS A 304 4.45 31.54 3.32
CA LYS A 304 5.71 31.94 3.97
C LYS A 304 6.75 32.49 2.99
N ARG A 305 6.66 32.17 1.70
CA ARG A 305 7.61 32.65 0.69
C ARG A 305 7.22 34.04 0.19
N PRO A 306 8.17 35.00 0.12
CA PRO A 306 7.86 36.33 -0.39
C PRO A 306 7.43 36.26 -1.87
N PRO A 307 6.62 37.22 -2.36
CA PRO A 307 6.01 37.17 -3.70
C PRO A 307 6.98 36.90 -4.86
N ALA A 308 8.22 37.42 -4.80
CA ALA A 308 9.24 37.23 -5.83
C ALA A 308 9.96 35.86 -5.78
N LYS A 309 9.78 35.08 -4.72
CA LYS A 309 10.42 33.76 -4.52
C LYS A 309 9.44 32.59 -4.60
N ARG A 310 8.14 32.87 -4.71
CA ARG A 310 7.10 31.85 -4.87
C ARG A 310 6.71 31.69 -6.34
N CYS A 311 6.23 30.49 -6.67
CA CYS A 311 5.80 30.15 -8.02
C CYS A 311 4.49 30.86 -8.37
N ASN A 312 4.32 31.32 -9.61
CA ASN A 312 3.04 31.86 -10.06
C ASN A 312 2.25 30.81 -10.84
N TYR A 313 1.39 30.09 -10.13
CA TYR A 313 0.60 28.99 -10.67
C TYR A 313 -0.40 29.43 -11.75
N VAL A 314 -0.92 30.66 -11.70
CA VAL A 314 -1.83 31.19 -12.72
C VAL A 314 -1.12 31.30 -14.07
N LYS A 315 0.10 31.84 -14.09
CA LYS A 315 0.90 31.95 -15.33
C LYS A 315 1.32 30.60 -15.89
N LEU A 316 1.53 29.61 -15.01
CA LEU A 316 1.84 28.23 -15.38
C LEU A 316 0.62 27.43 -15.84
N GLY A 317 -0.59 27.98 -15.71
CA GLY A 317 -1.82 27.26 -16.05
C GLY A 317 -2.08 26.08 -15.13
N ILE A 318 -1.91 26.26 -13.81
CA ILE A 318 -2.15 25.23 -12.80
C ILE A 318 -3.37 25.63 -11.98
N ALA A 319 -4.43 24.84 -12.10
CA ALA A 319 -5.70 25.08 -11.41
C ALA A 319 -5.64 24.70 -9.91
N ALA A 320 -5.08 23.54 -9.59
CA ALA A 320 -5.00 23.01 -8.22
C ALA A 320 -3.54 22.63 -7.88
N PRO A 321 -2.74 23.56 -7.31
CA PRO A 321 -1.32 23.31 -7.06
C PRO A 321 -1.01 22.51 -5.78
N PHE A 322 -1.98 22.33 -4.88
CA PHE A 322 -1.79 21.72 -3.56
C PHE A 322 -2.76 20.57 -3.25
N LEU A 323 -3.68 20.31 -4.16
CA LEU A 323 -4.76 19.33 -4.03
C LEU A 323 -4.90 18.59 -5.34
N TYR A 324 -5.51 17.42 -5.29
CA TYR A 324 -5.84 16.63 -6.45
C TYR A 324 -7.35 16.72 -6.73
N PRO A 325 -7.78 17.49 -7.74
CA PRO A 325 -9.20 17.69 -8.05
C PRO A 325 -9.77 16.48 -8.81
N TRP A 326 -9.72 15.29 -8.21
CA TRP A 326 -10.14 14.03 -8.82
C TRP A 326 -11.61 14.06 -9.28
N LYS A 327 -12.50 14.63 -8.46
CA LYS A 327 -13.92 14.73 -8.76
C LYS A 327 -14.19 15.61 -9.98
N ASP A 328 -13.57 16.79 -10.01
CA ASP A 328 -13.71 17.74 -11.11
C ASP A 328 -13.11 17.19 -12.40
N LEU A 329 -11.94 16.53 -12.29
CA LEU A 329 -11.29 15.87 -13.42
C LEU A 329 -12.18 14.75 -14.00
N THR A 330 -12.69 13.87 -13.14
CA THR A 330 -13.52 12.73 -13.56
C THR A 330 -14.86 13.21 -14.15
N SER A 331 -15.46 14.25 -13.56
CA SER A 331 -16.66 14.91 -14.10
C SER A 331 -16.40 15.51 -15.47
N SER A 332 -15.25 16.17 -15.65
CA SER A 332 -14.86 16.79 -16.92
C SER A 332 -14.57 15.80 -18.06
N TRP A 333 -14.28 14.53 -17.76
CA TRP A 333 -14.10 13.47 -18.74
C TRP A 333 -15.38 12.73 -19.10
N ASN A 334 -16.40 12.81 -18.23
CA ASN A 334 -17.69 12.14 -18.42
C ASN A 334 -18.78 13.09 -18.93
N ASP A 335 -18.46 14.36 -19.14
CA ASP A 335 -19.42 15.41 -19.51
C ASP A 335 -20.66 15.45 -18.60
N GLY A 336 -20.46 15.16 -17.30
CA GLY A 336 -21.52 15.04 -16.31
C GLY A 336 -21.03 15.27 -14.88
N CYS A 337 -21.96 15.50 -13.94
CA CYS A 337 -21.65 15.70 -12.53
C CYS A 337 -21.47 14.35 -11.82
N ILE A 338 -20.23 14.03 -11.45
CA ILE A 338 -19.93 12.81 -10.67
C ILE A 338 -19.71 13.20 -9.22
N GLU A 339 -20.60 12.77 -8.33
CA GLU A 339 -20.50 13.06 -6.90
C GLU A 339 -19.42 12.23 -6.20
N ASN A 340 -19.30 10.95 -6.62
CA ASN A 340 -18.48 9.94 -5.97
C ASN A 340 -17.51 9.30 -6.96
N ILE A 341 -16.25 9.22 -6.54
CA ILE A 341 -15.17 8.52 -7.23
C ILE A 341 -14.79 7.27 -6.43
N TYR A 342 -14.18 6.29 -7.10
CA TYR A 342 -13.57 5.15 -6.43
C TYR A 342 -12.30 4.73 -7.17
N VAL A 343 -11.39 4.04 -6.48
CA VAL A 343 -10.23 3.43 -7.13
C VAL A 343 -10.60 2.02 -7.62
N LEU A 344 -10.30 1.73 -8.88
CA LEU A 344 -10.50 0.40 -9.47
C LEU A 344 -9.47 -0.57 -8.89
N ARG A 345 -9.92 -1.50 -8.06
CA ARG A 345 -9.07 -2.51 -7.39
C ARG A 345 -9.30 -3.94 -7.88
N ASP A 346 -10.22 -4.16 -8.82
CA ASP A 346 -10.49 -5.50 -9.36
C ASP A 346 -9.30 -5.98 -10.20
N ARG A 347 -8.68 -7.07 -9.76
CA ARG A 347 -7.52 -7.67 -10.43
C ARG A 347 -7.83 -8.19 -11.83
N LYS A 348 -9.07 -8.60 -12.12
CA LYS A 348 -9.46 -9.05 -13.47
C LYS A 348 -9.46 -7.86 -14.43
N CYS A 349 -10.14 -6.77 -14.06
CA CYS A 349 -10.18 -5.54 -14.84
C CYS A 349 -8.78 -4.92 -15.02
N LEU A 350 -7.99 -4.85 -13.93
CA LEU A 350 -6.61 -4.34 -14.00
C LEU A 350 -5.70 -5.19 -14.89
N LYS A 351 -5.87 -6.52 -14.92
CA LYS A 351 -5.13 -7.40 -15.85
C LYS A 351 -5.48 -7.12 -17.31
N VAL A 352 -6.76 -6.93 -17.63
CA VAL A 352 -7.20 -6.56 -18.99
C VAL A 352 -6.57 -5.22 -19.40
N LEU A 353 -6.66 -4.22 -18.53
CA LEU A 353 -6.06 -2.91 -18.77
C LEU A 353 -4.54 -3.00 -18.94
N SER A 354 -3.84 -3.70 -18.04
CA SER A 354 -2.39 -3.92 -18.13
C SER A 354 -2.00 -4.62 -19.43
N GLN A 355 -2.76 -5.62 -19.89
CA GLN A 355 -2.52 -6.27 -21.18
C GLN A 355 -2.66 -5.31 -22.36
N ILE A 356 -3.65 -4.41 -22.35
CA ILE A 356 -3.84 -3.40 -23.40
C ILE A 356 -2.61 -2.49 -23.50
N PHE A 357 -2.17 -1.93 -22.37
CA PHE A 357 -1.07 -0.98 -22.36
C PHE A 357 0.32 -1.64 -22.54
N ASN A 358 0.46 -2.93 -22.21
CA ASN A 358 1.71 -3.68 -22.40
C ASN A 358 1.85 -4.38 -23.76
N ALA A 359 0.75 -4.72 -24.45
CA ALA A 359 0.78 -5.43 -25.74
C ALA A 359 1.57 -4.67 -26.83
N ASN A 360 1.63 -3.35 -26.74
CA ASN A 360 2.30 -2.47 -27.71
C ASN A 360 3.77 -2.17 -27.35
N ASN A 361 4.26 -2.57 -26.17
CA ASN A 361 5.66 -2.39 -25.76
C ASN A 361 6.60 -3.52 -26.26
N LYS A 362 6.10 -4.44 -27.10
CA LYS A 362 6.84 -5.62 -27.59
C LYS A 362 8.10 -5.31 -28.40
N SER A 363 8.29 -4.08 -28.89
CA SER A 363 9.50 -3.66 -29.59
C SER A 363 10.68 -3.31 -28.65
N ILE A 364 10.45 -3.06 -27.36
CA ILE A 364 11.49 -2.60 -26.41
C ILE A 364 12.15 -3.77 -25.67
N ASN A 365 11.44 -4.88 -25.44
CA ASN A 365 11.95 -6.02 -24.67
C ASN A 365 12.79 -7.04 -25.47
N GLN A 366 13.26 -6.71 -26.68
CA GLN A 366 14.07 -7.63 -27.49
C GLN A 366 15.53 -7.80 -27.02
N GLN A 367 15.99 -7.05 -26.02
CA GLN A 367 17.37 -7.21 -25.50
C GLN A 367 17.55 -8.33 -24.47
N TYR A 368 16.48 -8.96 -23.97
CA TYR A 368 16.58 -10.16 -23.12
C TYR A 368 15.47 -11.17 -23.46
N PRO A 369 15.75 -12.25 -24.19
CA PRO A 369 14.75 -13.26 -24.50
C PRO A 369 14.56 -14.19 -23.29
N ASN A 370 13.68 -13.83 -22.35
CA ASN A 370 13.12 -14.82 -21.43
C ASN A 370 12.12 -15.71 -22.18
N LYS A 371 12.65 -16.69 -22.90
CA LYS A 371 11.94 -17.67 -23.76
C LYS A 371 11.19 -18.77 -22.98
N GLN A 372 10.95 -18.64 -21.68
CA GLN A 372 10.33 -19.72 -20.89
C GLN A 372 8.94 -19.44 -20.29
N CYS A 373 8.34 -18.27 -20.49
CA CYS A 373 6.95 -18.02 -20.01
C CYS A 373 6.04 -17.39 -21.08
N GLN A 374 6.14 -17.81 -22.35
CA GLN A 374 5.23 -17.34 -23.40
C GLN A 374 4.12 -18.33 -23.78
N ASN A 375 4.09 -19.53 -23.20
CA ASN A 375 3.10 -20.55 -23.51
C ASN A 375 2.33 -21.00 -22.26
N THR A 376 1.52 -20.14 -21.65
CA THR A 376 0.31 -20.61 -20.95
C THR A 376 -0.66 -19.46 -20.64
N ILE A 377 -1.92 -19.68 -21.02
CA ILE A 377 -3.13 -18.93 -20.62
C ILE A 377 -3.49 -17.74 -21.53
N HIS A 378 -3.83 -18.04 -22.80
CA HIS A 378 -5.04 -17.45 -23.38
C HIS A 378 -6.26 -18.05 -22.65
N ARG A 379 -6.47 -17.71 -21.36
CA ARG A 379 -7.81 -17.88 -20.79
C ARG A 379 -8.66 -16.87 -21.52
N LYS A 380 -9.76 -17.35 -22.10
CA LYS A 380 -10.88 -16.56 -22.59
C LYS A 380 -11.26 -15.61 -21.44
N LEU A 381 -10.74 -14.38 -21.45
CA LEU A 381 -11.19 -13.35 -20.53
C LEU A 381 -12.59 -13.00 -21.03
N GLU A 382 -13.62 -13.37 -20.27
CA GLU A 382 -15.02 -13.10 -20.60
C GLU A 382 -15.34 -11.59 -20.65
N ILE A 383 -14.42 -10.77 -20.13
CA ILE A 383 -14.53 -9.32 -20.04
C ILE A 383 -13.86 -8.69 -21.26
N THR A 384 -14.62 -7.95 -22.06
CA THR A 384 -14.10 -7.23 -23.24
C THR A 384 -13.48 -5.89 -22.82
N LYS A 385 -12.59 -5.33 -23.66
CA LYS A 385 -11.95 -4.03 -23.41
C LYS A 385 -13.01 -2.93 -23.18
N GLU A 386 -14.05 -2.94 -24.01
CA GLU A 386 -15.09 -1.93 -24.03
C GLU A 386 -15.99 -2.02 -22.79
N SER A 387 -16.24 -3.23 -22.27
CA SER A 387 -17.06 -3.39 -21.06
C SER A 387 -16.40 -2.79 -19.83
N VAL A 388 -15.07 -2.91 -19.68
CA VAL A 388 -14.34 -2.35 -18.53
C VAL A 388 -14.45 -0.82 -18.49
N PHE A 389 -14.25 -0.15 -19.63
CA PHE A 389 -14.30 1.32 -19.69
C PHE A 389 -15.72 1.88 -19.54
N GLU A 390 -16.74 1.15 -20.01
CA GLU A 390 -18.14 1.57 -19.87
C GLU A 390 -18.72 1.28 -18.48
N GLU A 391 -18.32 0.21 -17.80
CA GLU A 391 -18.78 -0.11 -16.44
C GLU A 391 -18.14 0.82 -15.39
N HIS A 392 -16.86 1.18 -15.58
CA HIS A 392 -16.06 1.86 -14.56
C HIS A 392 -15.77 3.34 -14.87
N LYS A 393 -16.75 4.10 -15.35
CA LYS A 393 -16.62 5.52 -15.79
C LYS A 393 -16.13 6.49 -14.71
N SER A 394 -16.54 6.26 -13.47
CA SER A 394 -16.24 7.11 -12.31
C SER A 394 -15.01 6.66 -11.52
N SER A 395 -14.18 5.80 -12.12
CA SER A 395 -13.07 5.17 -11.42
C SER A 395 -11.71 5.75 -11.76
N LEU A 396 -10.82 5.65 -10.79
CA LEU A 396 -9.41 5.96 -10.89
C LEU A 396 -8.59 4.68 -10.98
N VAL A 397 -7.62 4.64 -11.87
CA VAL A 397 -6.69 3.52 -12.05
C VAL A 397 -5.33 3.95 -11.54
N HIS A 398 -4.73 3.14 -10.68
CA HIS A 398 -3.36 3.35 -10.22
C HIS A 398 -2.39 3.06 -11.36
N VAL A 399 -1.53 4.03 -11.65
CA VAL A 399 -0.58 3.97 -12.75
C VAL A 399 0.82 4.29 -12.28
N GLU A 400 1.77 3.63 -12.92
CA GLU A 400 3.18 3.91 -12.82
C GLU A 400 3.67 4.63 -14.07
N LEU A 401 4.50 5.64 -13.86
CA LEU A 401 5.14 6.44 -14.88
C LEU A 401 6.65 6.21 -14.81
N THR A 402 7.24 5.91 -15.96
CA THR A 402 8.70 5.81 -16.12
C THR A 402 9.14 6.85 -17.12
N MET A 403 9.94 7.83 -16.69
CA MET A 403 10.41 8.91 -17.56
C MET A 403 11.28 8.34 -18.69
N LEU A 404 11.02 8.75 -19.94
CA LEU A 404 11.71 8.23 -21.12
C LEU A 404 13.11 8.83 -21.27
N LEU A 405 13.21 10.14 -21.03
CA LEU A 405 14.45 10.91 -21.04
C LEU A 405 14.70 11.51 -19.66
N ARG A 406 15.73 12.37 -19.58
CA ARG A 406 16.02 13.13 -18.36
C ARG A 406 14.78 13.88 -17.87
N GLY A 407 14.44 13.65 -16.60
CA GLY A 407 13.30 14.28 -15.93
C GLY A 407 12.99 13.55 -14.64
N VAL A 408 12.51 14.28 -13.64
CA VAL A 408 12.01 13.70 -12.39
C VAL A 408 10.62 14.30 -12.17
N PRO A 409 9.57 13.46 -12.06
CA PRO A 409 8.25 13.96 -11.76
C PRO A 409 8.20 14.43 -10.30
N ASP A 410 7.54 15.55 -10.06
CA ASP A 410 7.27 16.04 -8.71
C ASP A 410 5.89 15.53 -8.23
N GLU A 411 5.63 15.59 -6.92
CA GLU A 411 4.27 15.46 -6.38
C GLU A 411 3.35 16.52 -7.00
N HIS A 412 2.09 16.17 -7.25
CA HIS A 412 1.09 17.02 -7.94
C HIS A 412 1.44 17.34 -9.40
N ALA A 413 2.39 16.62 -10.00
CA ALA A 413 2.60 16.70 -11.44
C ALA A 413 1.36 16.22 -12.20
N MET A 414 1.03 16.90 -13.30
CA MET A 414 -0.09 16.53 -14.17
C MET A 414 0.38 15.49 -15.18
N ILE A 415 -0.49 14.52 -15.43
CA ILE A 415 -0.33 13.53 -16.50
C ILE A 415 -1.25 13.97 -17.63
N CYS A 416 -0.66 14.25 -18.79
CA CYS A 416 -1.35 14.80 -19.95
C CYS A 416 -1.20 13.89 -21.18
N ILE A 417 -2.19 13.97 -22.08
CA ILE A 417 -2.17 13.27 -23.36
C ILE A 417 -1.32 14.06 -24.37
N PRO A 418 -0.35 13.42 -25.07
CA PRO A 418 0.37 14.06 -26.15
C PRO A 418 -0.53 14.27 -27.38
N VAL A 419 -0.21 15.28 -28.19
CA VAL A 419 -0.82 15.46 -29.52
C VAL A 419 0.06 14.76 -30.56
N ASP A 420 -0.50 14.37 -31.71
CA ASP A 420 0.23 13.68 -32.80
C ASP A 420 1.54 14.38 -33.18
N LYS A 421 1.54 15.73 -33.22
CA LYS A 421 2.74 16.54 -33.47
C LYS A 421 3.85 16.28 -32.46
N ASP A 422 3.53 16.07 -31.19
CA ASP A 422 4.52 15.80 -30.14
C ASP A 422 5.19 14.44 -30.38
N ILE A 423 4.40 13.45 -30.81
CA ILE A 423 4.86 12.09 -31.11
C ILE A 423 5.73 12.09 -32.37
N GLU A 424 5.30 12.78 -33.43
CA GLU A 424 6.09 12.92 -34.66
C GLU A 424 7.46 13.57 -34.39
N LEU A 425 7.51 14.59 -33.53
CA LEU A 425 8.75 15.25 -33.14
C LEU A 425 9.67 14.31 -32.37
N LEU A 426 9.12 13.50 -31.45
CA LEU A 426 9.88 12.50 -30.71
C LEU A 426 10.42 11.38 -31.62
N GLN A 427 9.65 10.98 -32.65
CA GLN A 427 10.09 10.00 -33.64
C GLN A 427 11.21 10.54 -34.54
N LYS A 428 11.14 11.83 -34.91
CA LYS A 428 12.19 12.52 -35.69
C LYS A 428 13.46 12.73 -34.87
N ASP A 429 13.33 13.15 -33.61
CA ASP A 429 14.45 13.40 -32.70
C ASP A 429 14.23 12.69 -31.36
N LYS A 430 14.99 11.60 -31.14
CA LYS A 430 14.94 10.83 -29.90
C LYS A 430 15.43 11.59 -28.67
N THR A 431 16.12 12.72 -28.85
CA THR A 431 16.58 13.58 -27.75
C THR A 431 15.57 14.66 -27.38
N TYR A 432 14.46 14.75 -28.12
CA TYR A 432 13.42 15.73 -27.90
C TYR A 432 12.77 15.56 -26.51
N SER A 433 13.02 16.53 -25.63
CA SER A 433 12.54 16.47 -24.25
C SER A 433 11.02 16.68 -24.07
N GLY A 434 10.33 17.19 -25.09
CA GLY A 434 8.90 17.51 -25.07
C GLY A 434 8.60 18.99 -25.31
N PRO A 435 7.31 19.36 -25.51
CA PRO A 435 6.89 20.73 -25.75
C PRO A 435 6.95 21.58 -24.47
N LYS A 436 6.91 22.92 -24.63
CA LYS A 436 6.76 23.87 -23.53
C LYS A 436 5.36 24.46 -23.54
N GLU A 437 4.76 24.57 -22.35
CA GLU A 437 3.47 25.23 -22.17
C GLU A 437 3.60 26.75 -22.42
N PRO A 438 2.68 27.38 -23.18
CA PRO A 438 2.60 28.82 -23.30
C PRO A 438 2.26 29.50 -21.96
N VAL A 439 2.68 30.75 -21.80
CA VAL A 439 2.35 31.52 -20.59
C VAL A 439 0.88 31.91 -20.60
N HIS A 440 0.18 31.56 -19.53
CA HIS A 440 -1.24 31.88 -19.35
C HIS A 440 -1.44 33.32 -18.88
N LYS A 441 -2.45 34.00 -19.43
CA LYS A 441 -2.78 35.39 -19.06
C LYS A 441 -3.54 35.41 -17.74
N ASP A 442 -3.03 36.19 -16.78
CA ASP A 442 -3.69 36.43 -15.51
C ASP A 442 -4.78 37.49 -15.67
N LYS A 443 -6.03 37.04 -15.88
CA LYS A 443 -7.21 37.91 -16.02
C LYS A 443 -7.47 38.75 -14.74
N ASN A 444 -7.04 38.26 -13.58
CA ASN A 444 -7.32 38.87 -12.28
C ASN A 444 -6.36 40.03 -11.96
N LYS A 445 -5.18 40.05 -12.58
CA LYS A 445 -4.21 41.14 -12.39
C LYS A 445 -4.70 42.49 -12.92
N THR A 446 -5.53 42.47 -13.96
CA THR A 446 -6.16 43.65 -14.56
C THR A 446 -7.26 44.25 -13.68
N GLN A 447 -7.94 43.42 -12.87
CA GLN A 447 -8.97 43.88 -11.92
C GLN A 447 -8.37 44.43 -10.62
N LYS A 448 -7.24 43.86 -10.14
CA LYS A 448 -6.56 44.32 -8.91
C LYS A 448 -5.97 45.74 -8.99
N GLN A 449 -5.70 46.26 -10.18
CA GLN A 449 -5.27 47.66 -10.34
C GLN A 449 -6.42 48.67 -10.14
N LYS A 450 -7.69 48.23 -10.17
CA LYS A 450 -8.85 49.11 -9.96
C LYS A 450 -9.37 49.13 -8.52
N ASN A 451 -9.16 48.08 -7.73
CA ASN A 451 -9.63 48.00 -6.34
C ASN A 451 -8.45 47.79 -5.38
N MET A 452 -7.78 48.88 -5.01
CA MET A 452 -6.63 48.87 -4.10
C MET A 452 -7.05 49.06 -2.63
N THR A 453 -8.15 48.45 -2.20
CA THR A 453 -8.63 48.49 -0.81
C THR A 453 -9.68 47.41 -0.64
N GLN A 454 -9.27 46.14 -0.56
CA GLN A 454 -9.93 45.09 0.24
C GLN A 454 -9.25 43.72 0.01
N SER A 455 -8.83 43.13 1.14
CA SER A 455 -8.59 41.70 1.41
C SER A 455 -7.60 40.90 0.53
N LEU A 456 -6.47 40.55 1.16
CA LEU A 456 -5.49 39.52 0.79
C LEU A 456 -5.94 38.07 1.10
N THR A 457 -7.24 37.89 1.35
CA THR A 457 -7.88 36.60 1.55
C THR A 457 -8.80 36.40 0.37
N GLU A 458 -8.41 35.49 -0.54
CA GLU A 458 -9.29 34.61 -1.33
C GLU A 458 -8.47 33.97 -2.46
N LEU A 459 -8.01 32.74 -2.22
CA LEU A 459 -8.01 31.71 -3.25
C LEU A 459 -9.48 31.34 -3.48
N LYS A 460 -10.27 32.28 -4.04
CA LYS A 460 -11.60 31.96 -4.53
C LYS A 460 -11.41 31.10 -5.77
N SER A 461 -12.07 29.96 -5.74
CA SER A 461 -12.44 29.12 -6.86
C SER A 461 -12.34 29.87 -8.18
N VAL A 462 -11.38 29.48 -9.02
CA VAL A 462 -11.50 29.74 -10.45
C VAL A 462 -12.88 29.24 -10.83
N ASP A 463 -13.64 30.12 -11.47
CA ASP A 463 -15.04 29.95 -11.82
C ASP A 463 -15.40 28.49 -12.14
N SER A 464 -16.44 28.03 -11.44
CA SER A 464 -17.24 26.88 -11.80
C SER A 464 -17.37 26.78 -13.33
N ALA A 465 -16.91 25.65 -13.88
CA ALA A 465 -16.97 25.26 -15.30
C ALA A 465 -15.82 25.68 -16.25
N SER A 466 -14.62 26.05 -15.78
CA SER A 466 -13.42 25.86 -16.63
C SER A 466 -12.90 24.43 -16.50
N CYS A 467 -13.33 23.55 -17.41
CA CYS A 467 -12.99 22.13 -17.53
C CYS A 467 -11.55 21.81 -17.08
N MET A 468 -11.36 21.18 -15.91
CA MET A 468 -10.04 20.80 -15.35
C MET A 468 -9.14 20.10 -16.39
N ARG A 469 -9.74 19.21 -17.20
CA ARG A 469 -9.11 18.55 -18.34
C ARG A 469 -8.43 19.51 -19.32
N LYS A 470 -9.02 20.67 -19.61
CA LYS A 470 -8.52 21.68 -20.58
C LYS A 470 -7.93 22.93 -19.92
N SER A 471 -7.51 22.83 -18.66
CA SER A 471 -6.81 23.92 -17.97
C SER A 471 -5.45 24.28 -18.62
N CYS A 472 -4.89 23.35 -19.40
CA CYS A 472 -3.60 23.47 -20.08
C CYS A 472 -3.76 23.19 -21.59
N SER A 473 -2.70 23.49 -22.35
CA SER A 473 -2.65 23.20 -23.79
C SER A 473 -2.66 21.71 -24.14
N ARG A 474 -2.44 20.83 -23.15
CA ARG A 474 -2.55 19.38 -23.26
C ARG A 474 -3.60 18.89 -22.27
N GLU A 475 -4.40 17.93 -22.71
CA GLU A 475 -5.52 17.42 -21.89
C GLU A 475 -5.00 16.58 -20.73
N ILE A 476 -5.44 16.92 -19.51
CA ILE A 476 -5.04 16.22 -18.28
C ILE A 476 -5.89 14.97 -18.11
N ILE A 477 -5.26 13.83 -17.82
CA ILE A 477 -5.95 12.54 -17.52
C ILE A 477 -5.77 12.08 -16.09
N GLY A 478 -4.78 12.62 -15.37
CA GLY A 478 -4.43 12.18 -14.03
C GLY A 478 -3.38 13.07 -13.36
N PHE A 479 -3.02 12.70 -12.13
CA PHE A 479 -1.98 13.38 -11.36
C PHE A 479 -1.05 12.37 -10.68
N VAL A 480 0.17 12.83 -10.41
CA VAL A 480 1.20 12.08 -9.69
C VAL A 480 1.06 12.34 -8.19
N ASN A 481 0.85 11.28 -7.42
CA ASN A 481 0.86 11.32 -5.96
C ASN A 481 2.30 11.36 -5.46
N HIS A 482 3.09 10.35 -5.84
CA HIS A 482 4.49 10.21 -5.45
C HIS A 482 5.38 10.29 -6.69
N GLY A 483 6.17 11.35 -6.77
CA GLY A 483 7.14 11.56 -7.85
C GLY A 483 8.56 11.63 -7.28
N GLY A 484 9.50 10.95 -7.93
CA GLY A 484 10.88 10.92 -7.46
C GLY A 484 11.85 10.27 -8.43
N PHE A 485 13.13 10.28 -8.07
CA PHE A 485 14.15 9.52 -8.77
C PHE A 485 14.24 8.14 -8.12
N SER A 486 13.98 7.07 -8.88
CA SER A 486 14.08 5.71 -8.38
C SER A 486 15.51 5.23 -8.46
N LEU A 487 16.06 4.84 -7.32
CA LEU A 487 17.43 4.34 -7.23
C LEU A 487 17.53 2.91 -7.79
N GLY A 488 16.46 2.13 -7.72
CA GLY A 488 16.44 0.76 -8.25
C GLY A 488 16.46 0.70 -9.78
N SER A 489 15.84 1.69 -10.44
CA SER A 489 15.78 1.77 -11.91
C SER A 489 16.76 2.76 -12.53
N GLY A 490 17.30 3.70 -11.75
CA GLY A 490 18.24 4.72 -12.22
C GLY A 490 17.59 5.80 -13.08
N ASN A 491 16.27 5.98 -13.02
CA ASN A 491 15.54 7.02 -13.76
C ASN A 491 14.44 7.68 -12.90
N GLY A 492 13.85 8.74 -13.44
CA GLY A 492 12.68 9.36 -12.82
C GLY A 492 11.48 8.44 -12.92
N ARG A 493 10.79 8.20 -11.80
CA ARG A 493 9.54 7.44 -11.72
C ARG A 493 8.47 8.23 -11.00
N GLY A 494 7.22 8.00 -11.38
CA GLY A 494 6.06 8.59 -10.72
C GLY A 494 4.99 7.53 -10.50
N GLN A 495 4.27 7.64 -9.40
CA GLN A 495 3.06 6.88 -9.12
C GLN A 495 1.90 7.84 -8.94
N GLY A 496 0.76 7.47 -9.48
CA GLY A 496 -0.40 8.33 -9.42
C GLY A 496 -1.65 7.66 -9.95
N PHE A 497 -2.67 8.47 -10.18
CA PHE A 497 -3.97 7.98 -10.61
C PHE A 497 -4.38 8.66 -11.91
N CYS A 498 -4.90 7.86 -12.84
CA CYS A 498 -5.53 8.32 -14.06
C CYS A 498 -7.01 7.95 -14.06
N THR A 499 -7.84 8.79 -14.68
CA THR A 499 -9.26 8.46 -14.92
C THR A 499 -9.37 7.35 -15.97
N THR A 500 -10.31 6.42 -15.80
CA THR A 500 -10.56 5.36 -16.80
C THR A 500 -10.95 5.91 -18.16
N LYS A 501 -11.79 6.95 -18.21
CA LYS A 501 -12.16 7.61 -19.47
C LYS A 501 -10.97 8.29 -20.15
N GLY A 502 -10.06 8.90 -19.38
CA GLY A 502 -8.80 9.43 -19.90
C GLY A 502 -7.92 8.33 -20.50
N LEU A 503 -7.82 7.17 -19.85
CA LEU A 503 -7.10 6.00 -20.38
C LEU A 503 -7.79 5.40 -21.61
N GLN A 504 -9.12 5.36 -21.65
CA GLN A 504 -9.89 4.93 -22.83
C GLN A 504 -9.54 5.82 -24.03
N TYR A 505 -9.58 7.14 -23.84
CA TYR A 505 -9.23 8.12 -24.87
C TYR A 505 -7.77 7.96 -25.32
N LEU A 506 -6.82 7.82 -24.38
CA LEU A 506 -5.42 7.56 -24.69
C LEU A 506 -5.25 6.31 -25.54
N SER A 507 -5.98 5.23 -25.22
CA SER A 507 -5.92 3.96 -25.94
C SER A 507 -6.45 4.01 -27.38
N GLN A 508 -7.25 5.03 -27.70
CA GLN A 508 -7.85 5.24 -29.02
C GLN A 508 -7.00 6.17 -29.90
N HIS A 509 -6.25 7.10 -29.29
CA HIS A 509 -5.59 8.19 -30.01
C HIS A 509 -4.06 8.08 -30.08
N THR A 510 -3.42 7.25 -29.24
CA THR A 510 -1.96 7.18 -29.18
C THR A 510 -1.45 5.75 -29.35
N SER A 511 -0.41 5.58 -30.18
CA SER A 511 0.35 4.33 -30.30
C SER A 511 1.79 4.65 -30.73
N PRO A 512 2.83 4.27 -29.95
CA PRO A 512 2.79 3.64 -28.63
C PRO A 512 2.23 4.57 -27.53
N PHE A 513 1.88 4.00 -26.37
CA PHE A 513 1.21 4.73 -25.27
C PHE A 513 2.17 5.62 -24.47
N TYR A 514 2.62 6.71 -25.09
CA TYR A 514 3.33 7.77 -24.40
C TYR A 514 2.37 8.71 -23.68
N VAL A 515 2.80 9.20 -22.52
CA VAL A 515 2.15 10.30 -21.82
C VAL A 515 3.13 11.43 -21.57
N LEU A 516 2.61 12.63 -21.39
CA LEU A 516 3.40 13.80 -20.99
C LEU A 516 3.21 14.07 -19.51
N VAL A 517 4.30 14.31 -18.79
CA VAL A 517 4.29 14.72 -17.38
C VAL A 517 4.76 16.16 -17.28
N ARG A 518 4.00 16.98 -16.55
CA ARG A 518 4.35 18.38 -16.27
C ARG A 518 4.33 18.66 -14.77
N ASN A 519 5.48 19.05 -14.23
CA ASN A 519 5.60 19.44 -12.83
C ASN A 519 4.90 20.77 -12.57
N PRO A 520 4.33 20.99 -11.36
CA PRO A 520 3.63 22.22 -11.02
C PRO A 520 4.55 23.46 -10.95
N SER A 521 5.87 23.27 -11.01
CA SER A 521 6.87 24.34 -10.97
C SER A 521 7.41 24.73 -12.35
N SER A 522 7.01 24.04 -13.43
CA SER A 522 7.67 24.10 -14.74
C SER A 522 6.69 24.20 -15.90
N TYR A 523 7.10 24.88 -16.97
CA TYR A 523 6.38 24.89 -18.26
C TYR A 523 6.72 23.68 -19.14
N GLN A 524 7.80 22.94 -18.84
CA GLN A 524 8.30 21.86 -19.69
C GLN A 524 7.48 20.58 -19.50
N TYR A 525 6.87 20.08 -20.57
CA TYR A 525 6.35 18.72 -20.62
C TYR A 525 7.48 17.74 -20.88
N ARG A 526 7.41 16.55 -20.29
CA ARG A 526 8.38 15.48 -20.49
C ARG A 526 7.68 14.16 -20.78
N PHE A 527 8.22 13.38 -21.71
CA PHE A 527 7.65 12.07 -22.05
C PHE A 527 7.91 11.02 -20.97
N ALA A 528 6.89 10.20 -20.71
CA ALA A 528 6.97 9.02 -19.86
C ALA A 528 6.20 7.85 -20.47
N TYR A 529 6.62 6.64 -20.13
CA TYR A 529 5.82 5.42 -20.32
C TYR A 529 4.83 5.29 -19.18
N ILE A 530 3.61 4.85 -19.51
CA ILE A 530 2.59 4.52 -18.53
C ILE A 530 2.44 3.00 -18.43
N ASN A 531 2.43 2.49 -17.19
CA ASN A 531 2.14 1.10 -16.88
C ASN A 531 1.01 1.03 -15.85
N ILE A 532 0.14 0.03 -15.96
CA ILE A 532 -0.97 -0.18 -15.03
C ILE A 532 -0.55 -1.25 -14.04
N ILE A 533 -0.64 -0.91 -12.74
CA ILE A 533 -0.21 -1.74 -11.61
C ILE A 533 -1.33 -2.70 -11.19
#